data_AF-A0A3N7CBH7-F1
#
_entry.id   AF-A0A3N7CBH7-F1
#
_cell.length_a   1.000
_cell.length_b   1.000
_cell.length_c   1.000
_cell.angle_alpha   90.00
_cell.angle_beta   90.00
_cell.angle_gamma   90.00
#
_symmetry.space_group_name_H-M   'P 1'
#
loop_
_entity.id
_entity.type
_entity.pdbx_description
1 polymer ?
#
loop_
_entity_poly.entity_id
_entity_poly.type
_entity_poly.pdbx_seq_one_letter_code
_entity_poly.pdbx_strand_id
1 'polypeptide(L)'
;MAGQQPQTSPRGTTSLDKTLAKSEQVAADVQRASDNLAVVSTVLEQELPDEVQVGEVAQAIEHTSQLEEKLAKSAEKLAEVNAALSEEIEKRIEVTAQRDESQALAEKLKAKIRAEGAG
;
A
#
# COMPACT_ATOMS: atom_id res chain seq x y z
N MET A 1 -28.87 -7.13 -28.94
CA MET A 1 -27.44 -7.45 -29.17
C MET A 1 -26.61 -6.46 -28.37
N ALA A 2 -26.14 -6.85 -27.18
CA ALA A 2 -25.11 -6.12 -26.45
C ALA A 2 -24.40 -7.14 -25.55
N GLY A 3 -23.42 -7.84 -26.12
CA GLY A 3 -22.47 -8.61 -25.33
C GLY A 3 -21.66 -7.61 -24.53
N GLN A 4 -21.88 -7.58 -23.22
CA GLN A 4 -21.09 -6.74 -22.31
C GLN A 4 -19.65 -7.26 -22.37
N GLN A 5 -18.75 -6.45 -22.94
CA GLN A 5 -17.33 -6.74 -22.96
C GLN A 5 -16.83 -6.91 -21.52
N PRO A 6 -15.96 -7.90 -21.24
CA PRO A 6 -15.36 -8.04 -19.93
C PRO A 6 -14.56 -6.78 -19.61
N GLN A 7 -15.01 -6.05 -18.58
CA GLN A 7 -14.38 -4.83 -18.12
C GLN A 7 -13.24 -5.20 -17.16
N THR A 8 -12.12 -5.68 -17.68
CA THR A 8 -10.89 -5.72 -16.89
C THR A 8 -10.38 -4.29 -16.77
N SER A 9 -10.74 -3.59 -15.69
CA SER A 9 -10.20 -2.25 -15.45
C SER A 9 -8.68 -2.35 -15.28
N PRO A 10 -7.89 -1.61 -16.08
CA PRO A 10 -6.44 -1.65 -15.99
C PRO A 10 -5.94 -1.07 -14.66
N ARG A 11 -4.76 -1.52 -14.24
CA ARG A 11 -4.02 -1.01 -13.07
C ARG A 11 -3.95 0.51 -13.10
N GLY A 12 -4.11 1.16 -11.95
CA GLY A 12 -4.11 2.62 -11.80
C GLY A 12 -5.47 3.31 -11.94
N THR A 13 -6.56 2.59 -12.25
CA THR A 13 -7.90 3.20 -12.44
C THR A 13 -8.91 2.83 -11.35
N THR A 14 -8.60 1.82 -10.54
CA THR A 14 -9.54 1.31 -9.54
C THR A 14 -9.46 2.10 -8.23
N SER A 15 -10.50 1.97 -7.40
CA SER A 15 -10.46 2.53 -6.04
C SER A 15 -9.32 1.95 -5.20
N LEU A 16 -8.91 0.71 -5.45
CA LEU A 16 -7.82 0.07 -4.71
C LEU A 16 -6.47 0.64 -5.11
N ASP A 17 -6.24 0.93 -6.40
CA ASP A 17 -5.02 1.61 -6.86
C ASP A 17 -4.86 2.99 -6.19
N LYS A 18 -5.95 3.75 -6.09
CA LYS A 18 -5.96 5.05 -5.41
C LYS A 18 -5.66 4.91 -3.92
N THR A 19 -6.20 3.88 -3.27
CA THR A 19 -5.92 3.59 -1.86
C THR A 19 -4.44 3.21 -1.67
N LEU A 20 -3.88 2.38 -2.54
CA LEU A 20 -2.46 2.02 -2.51
C LEU A 20 -1.59 3.27 -2.66
N ALA A 21 -1.81 4.08 -3.68
CA ALA A 21 -1.03 5.31 -3.91
C ALA A 21 -1.10 6.27 -2.72
N LYS A 22 -2.27 6.43 -2.11
CA LYS A 22 -2.42 7.26 -0.90
C LYS A 22 -1.69 6.66 0.30
N SER A 23 -1.75 5.34 0.46
CA SER A 23 -1.08 4.64 1.55
C SER A 23 0.45 4.67 1.41
N GLU A 24 0.98 4.58 0.18
CA GLU A 24 2.39 4.79 -0.14
C GLU A 24 2.85 6.21 0.18
N GLN A 25 2.03 7.21 -0.16
CA GLN A 25 2.32 8.60 0.20
C GLN A 25 2.40 8.79 1.72
N VAL A 26 1.45 8.24 2.47
CA VAL A 26 1.46 8.33 3.95
C VAL A 26 2.70 7.62 4.52
N ALA A 27 3.07 6.45 4.00
CA ALA A 27 4.28 5.75 4.42
C ALA A 27 5.54 6.61 4.21
N ALA A 28 5.65 7.25 3.04
CA ALA A 28 6.77 8.14 2.72
C ALA A 28 6.82 9.37 3.63
N ASP A 29 5.67 9.97 3.94
CA ASP A 29 5.60 11.13 4.83
C ASP A 29 5.96 10.75 6.28
N VAL A 30 5.53 9.58 6.76
CA VAL A 30 5.91 9.05 8.08
C VAL A 30 7.40 8.74 8.15
N GLN A 31 7.97 8.12 7.12
CA GLN A 31 9.41 7.87 7.06
C GLN A 31 10.20 9.17 7.10
N ARG A 32 9.82 10.17 6.29
CA ARG A 32 10.48 11.49 6.28
C ARG A 32 10.39 12.16 7.66
N ALA A 33 9.25 12.07 8.33
CA ALA A 33 9.09 12.61 9.68
C ALA A 33 10.01 11.89 10.68
N SER A 34 10.15 10.57 10.57
CA SER A 34 11.09 9.78 11.37
C SER A 34 12.54 10.21 11.14
N ASP A 35 12.96 10.32 9.88
CA ASP A 35 14.33 10.70 9.52
C ASP A 35 14.68 12.10 10.02
N ASN A 36 13.75 13.06 9.88
CA ASN A 36 13.93 14.41 10.39
C ASN A 36 14.03 14.43 11.92
N LEU A 37 13.22 13.63 12.62
CA LEU A 37 13.25 13.54 14.08
C LEU A 37 14.56 12.94 14.57
N ALA A 38 15.09 11.93 13.88
CA ALA A 38 16.37 11.30 14.18
C ALA A 38 17.52 12.31 14.11
N VAL A 39 17.54 13.16 13.07
CA VAL A 39 18.53 14.24 12.94
C VAL A 39 18.41 15.23 14.11
N VAL A 40 17.19 15.65 14.45
CA VAL A 40 16.96 16.58 15.57
C VAL A 40 17.39 15.96 16.90
N SER A 41 17.03 14.70 17.18
CA SER A 41 17.43 14.00 18.41
C SER A 41 18.95 13.92 18.51
N THR A 42 19.61 13.53 17.42
CA THR A 42 21.07 13.44 17.34
C THR A 42 21.75 14.78 17.63
N VAL A 43 21.22 15.88 17.09
CA VAL A 43 21.75 17.23 17.35
C VAL A 43 21.53 17.63 18.81
N LEU A 44 20.36 17.35 19.39
CA LEU A 44 20.09 17.67 20.79
C LEU A 44 21.02 16.88 21.73
N GLU A 45 21.25 15.60 21.45
CA GLU A 45 22.15 14.75 22.25
C GLU A 45 23.62 15.17 22.16
N GLN A 46 24.08 15.62 20.98
CA GLN A 46 25.50 15.97 20.75
C GLN A 46 25.85 17.42 21.11
N GLU A 47 24.94 18.37 20.87
CA GLU A 47 25.25 19.81 20.99
C GLU A 47 24.84 20.41 22.34
N LEU A 48 24.01 19.70 23.13
CA LEU A 48 23.66 20.17 24.48
C LEU A 48 24.73 19.70 25.48
N PRO A 49 25.30 20.59 26.30
CA PRO A 49 26.19 20.18 27.40
C PRO A 49 25.46 19.31 28.42
N ASP A 50 26.16 18.36 29.05
CA ASP A 50 25.62 17.46 30.07
C ASP A 50 24.95 18.21 31.23
N GLU A 51 25.43 19.41 31.58
CA GLU A 51 24.84 20.23 32.64
C GLU A 51 23.44 20.75 32.29
N VAL A 52 23.11 20.81 30.99
CA VAL A 52 21.81 21.24 30.45
C VAL A 52 20.91 20.04 30.16
N GLN A 53 21.49 18.86 29.91
CA GLN A 53 20.78 17.59 29.69
C GLN A 53 20.29 16.94 31.01
N VAL A 54 19.62 17.71 31.85
CA VAL A 54 19.09 17.22 33.14
C VAL A 54 17.62 17.60 33.30
N GLY A 55 16.92 16.87 34.18
CA GLY A 55 15.52 17.15 34.50
C GLY A 55 14.59 17.05 33.29
N GLU A 56 13.86 18.11 33.00
CA GLU A 56 12.86 18.15 31.90
C GLU A 56 13.50 18.01 30.52
N VAL A 57 14.73 18.51 30.33
CA VAL A 57 15.45 18.39 29.05
C VAL A 57 15.81 16.94 28.76
N ALA A 58 16.35 16.23 29.75
CA ALA A 58 16.64 14.80 29.63
C ALA A 58 15.39 13.97 29.31
N GLN A 59 14.27 14.29 29.97
CA GLN A 59 12.99 13.63 29.68
C GLN A 59 12.50 13.92 28.26
N ALA A 60 12.64 15.16 27.76
CA ALA A 60 12.25 15.53 26.41
C ALA A 60 13.11 14.82 25.35
N ILE A 61 14.41 14.64 25.60
CA ILE A 61 15.31 13.87 24.72
C ILE A 61 14.86 12.41 24.68
N GLU A 62 14.69 11.76 25.84
CA GLU A 62 14.22 10.37 25.91
C GLU A 62 12.85 10.17 25.24
N HIS A 63 11.90 11.09 25.45
CA HIS A 63 10.61 11.06 24.77
C HIS A 63 10.74 11.19 23.25
N THR A 64 11.71 11.96 22.78
CA THR A 64 12.00 12.14 21.35
C THR A 64 12.54 10.83 20.76
N SER A 65 13.49 10.17 21.42
CA SER A 65 14.03 8.87 20.98
C SER A 65 12.94 7.79 20.93
N GLN A 66 12.03 7.76 21.91
CA GLN A 66 10.88 6.84 21.89
C GLN A 66 9.89 7.13 20.76
N LEU A 67 9.70 8.40 20.42
CA LEU A 67 8.82 8.79 19.32
C LEU A 67 9.44 8.43 17.97
N GLU A 68 10.76 8.59 17.82
CA GLU A 68 11.51 8.14 16.66
C GLU A 68 11.34 6.64 16.42
N GLU A 69 11.56 5.82 17.46
CA GLU A 69 11.40 4.37 17.35
C GLU A 69 9.98 3.98 16.92
N LYS A 70 8.96 4.66 17.46
CA LYS A 70 7.56 4.45 17.09
C LYS A 70 7.26 4.86 15.65
N LEU A 71 7.82 5.98 15.19
CA LEU A 71 7.65 6.46 13.82
C LEU A 71 8.32 5.51 12.82
N ALA A 72 9.55 5.07 13.10
CA ALA A 72 10.26 4.10 12.28
C ALA A 72 9.47 2.78 12.14
N LYS A 73 8.99 2.22 13.26
CA LYS A 73 8.13 1.02 13.26
C LYS A 73 6.81 1.23 12.53
N SER A 74 6.26 2.45 12.56
CA SER A 74 5.03 2.77 11.84
C SER A 74 5.25 2.85 10.33
N ALA A 75 6.37 3.43 9.90
CA ALA A 75 6.77 3.45 8.49
C ALA A 75 6.99 2.03 7.95
N GLU A 76 7.70 1.18 8.70
CA GLU A 76 7.91 -0.23 8.36
C GLU A 76 6.59 -0.98 8.17
N LYS A 77 5.68 -0.91 9.15
CA LYS A 77 4.35 -1.54 9.06
C LYS A 77 3.53 -1.03 7.88
N LEU A 78 3.59 0.27 7.59
CA LEU A 78 2.91 0.84 6.43
C LEU A 78 3.50 0.31 5.12
N ALA A 79 4.82 0.12 5.04
CA ALA A 79 5.47 -0.49 3.88
C ALA A 79 5.03 -1.95 3.69
N GLU A 80 4.95 -2.75 4.76
CA GLU A 80 4.43 -4.12 4.71
C GLU A 80 2.98 -4.17 4.21
N VAL A 81 2.12 -3.29 4.72
CA VAL A 81 0.71 -3.21 4.30
C VAL A 81 0.60 -2.80 2.82
N ASN A 82 1.43 -1.85 2.37
CA ASN A 82 1.44 -1.44 0.96
C ASN A 82 1.88 -2.59 0.04
N ALA A 83 2.89 -3.37 0.44
CA ALA A 83 3.32 -4.54 -0.30
C ALA A 83 2.20 -5.58 -0.42
N ALA A 84 1.53 -5.91 0.70
CA ALA A 84 0.42 -6.86 0.72
C ALA A 84 -0.79 -6.37 -0.10
N LEU A 85 -1.11 -5.08 -0.05
CA LEU A 85 -2.18 -4.48 -0.84
C LEU A 85 -1.86 -4.51 -2.33
N SER A 86 -0.61 -4.22 -2.70
CA SER A 86 -0.14 -4.31 -4.09
C SER A 86 -0.32 -5.74 -4.63
N GLU A 87 0.17 -6.74 -3.91
CA GLU A 87 0.04 -8.16 -4.27
C GLU A 87 -1.43 -8.57 -4.49
N GLU A 88 -2.33 -8.17 -3.58
CA GLU A 88 -3.76 -8.46 -3.70
C GLU A 88 -4.41 -7.78 -4.92
N ILE A 89 -3.98 -6.57 -5.28
CA ILE A 89 -4.42 -5.90 -6.50
C ILE A 89 -3.97 -6.69 -7.73
N GLU A 90 -2.71 -7.16 -7.77
CA GLU A 90 -2.19 -7.96 -8.89
C GLU A 90 -2.99 -9.26 -9.05
N LYS A 91 -3.20 -9.97 -7.94
CA LYS A 91 -3.96 -11.21 -7.91
C LYS A 91 -5.39 -11.02 -8.40
N ARG A 92 -6.05 -9.92 -8.03
CA ARG A 92 -7.39 -9.59 -8.51
C ARG A 92 -7.43 -9.36 -10.01
N ILE A 93 -6.43 -8.69 -10.56
CA ILE A 93 -6.32 -8.47 -12.01
C ILE A 93 -6.20 -9.82 -12.72
N GLU A 94 -5.32 -10.70 -12.24
CA GLU A 94 -5.11 -12.03 -12.82
C GLU A 94 -6.39 -12.89 -12.76
N VAL A 95 -7.01 -13.00 -11.59
CA VAL A 95 -8.25 -13.78 -11.41
C VAL A 95 -9.38 -13.23 -12.26
N THR A 96 -9.48 -11.90 -12.41
CA THR A 96 -10.50 -11.27 -13.26
C THR A 96 -10.27 -11.61 -14.73
N ALA A 97 -9.03 -11.56 -15.20
CA ALA A 97 -8.69 -11.96 -16.57
C ALA A 97 -9.02 -13.43 -16.84
N GLN A 98 -8.62 -14.34 -15.94
CA GLN A 98 -8.92 -15.78 -16.07
C GLN A 98 -10.42 -16.06 -16.09
N ARG A 99 -11.20 -15.37 -15.22
CA ARG A 99 -12.66 -15.47 -15.20
C ARG A 99 -13.26 -15.04 -16.53
N ASP A 100 -12.79 -13.91 -17.07
CA ASP A 100 -13.33 -13.31 -18.29
C ASP A 100 -13.05 -14.20 -19.52
N GLU A 101 -11.85 -14.77 -19.60
CA GLU A 101 -11.49 -15.78 -20.60
C GLU A 101 -12.37 -17.04 -20.49
N SER A 102 -12.53 -17.56 -19.27
CA SER A 102 -13.37 -18.73 -19.01
C SER A 102 -14.83 -18.50 -19.39
N GLN A 103 -15.36 -17.31 -19.09
CA GLN A 103 -16.72 -16.92 -19.43
C GLN A 103 -16.91 -16.79 -20.95
N ALA A 104 -15.94 -16.21 -21.66
CA ALA A 104 -15.97 -16.11 -23.11
C ALA A 104 -15.95 -17.49 -23.78
N LEU A 105 -15.12 -18.41 -23.29
CA LEU A 105 -15.08 -19.80 -23.77
C LEU A 105 -16.40 -20.53 -23.51
N ALA A 106 -16.98 -20.39 -22.32
CA ALA A 106 -18.25 -20.99 -21.98
C ALA A 106 -19.40 -20.51 -22.88
N GLU A 107 -19.47 -19.20 -23.15
CA GLU A 107 -20.49 -18.64 -24.05
C GLU A 107 -20.30 -19.13 -25.50
N LYS A 108 -19.05 -19.23 -25.97
CA LYS A 108 -18.74 -19.80 -27.29
C LYS A 108 -19.18 -21.26 -27.41
N LEU A 109 -18.95 -22.07 -26.38
CA LEU A 109 -19.38 -23.47 -26.35
C LEU A 109 -20.92 -23.59 -26.33
N LYS A 110 -21.61 -22.81 -25.50
CA LYS A 110 -23.08 -22.77 -25.48
C LYS A 110 -23.66 -22.39 -26.84
N ALA A 111 -23.08 -21.39 -27.51
CA ALA A 111 -23.50 -20.97 -28.84
C ALA A 111 -23.35 -22.09 -29.87
N LYS A 112 -22.23 -22.84 -29.81
CA LYS A 112 -21.98 -23.98 -30.70
C LYS A 112 -22.99 -25.11 -30.48
N ILE A 113 -23.24 -25.50 -29.23
CA ILE A 113 -24.24 -26.53 -28.89
C ILE A 113 -25.64 -26.13 -29.38
N ARG A 114 -26.03 -24.86 -29.20
CA ARG A 114 -27.32 -24.35 -29.70
C ARG A 114 -27.42 -24.42 -31.22
N ALA A 115 -26.32 -24.16 -31.94
CA ALA A 115 -26.29 -24.25 -33.39
C ALA A 115 -26.37 -25.70 -33.89
N GLU A 116 -25.70 -26.65 -33.20
CA GLU A 116 -25.70 -28.07 -33.56
C GLU A 116 -27.00 -28.80 -33.21
N GLY A 117 -27.72 -28.38 -32.16
CA GLY A 117 -29.01 -28.97 -31.76
C GLY A 117 -30.24 -28.41 -32.51
N ALA A 118 -30.05 -27.44 -33.40
CA ALA A 118 -31.13 -26.82 -34.20
C ALA A 118 -31.18 -27.30 -35.65
N GLY A 119 -30.32 -28.26 -36.04
CA GLY A 119 -30.31 -28.93 -37.34
C GLY A 119 -30.76 -30.38 -37.22
#